data_AF-A0A0T6A9E1-F1
#
_entry.id   AF-A0A0T6A9E1-F1
#
_cell.length_a   1.000
_cell.length_b   1.000
_cell.length_c   1.000
_cell.angle_alpha   90.00
_cell.angle_beta   90.00
_cell.angle_gamma   90.00
#
_symmetry.space_group_name_H-M   'P 1'
#
loop_
_entity.id
_entity.type
_entity.pdbx_description
1 polymer ?
#
loop_
_entity_poly.entity_id
_entity_poly.type
_entity_poly.pdbx_seq_one_letter_code
_entity_poly.pdbx_strand_id
1 'polypeptide(L)'
;MTTLAGFLNVVLRGAALVGLATVLGGVAYALLVLRPFAAPSRLRNAAVGRCLTLIAAGAILLAGAQALILGLQPLALAGETGPAPFRAFFSTTFAQAGLARIALAIALAVTAILLRRKPDSRASWCSAAGLAALLGVNAAWLSHAMGRLESREVLMALEVFHQVAAAVWVGGLIHLVAFSLLRREPGEDALASALAARFSSLALGSVAGLVAAGIALSLFYVDGVEGLLGTGYGIMVLTKVAVLTGALALAALNFLAVRRMARRGGAVPASLWWFVEAEVGMGVTLLLAAAALTSLPVAADVREDRATLAEVTGRFAPKLPSFSTPRIDDLLAAAAPITDTLAVRKQPEYQWSEFNHHVAGLFVFSMGLLALVELRGRSRWARHWPLLFLGLAAFLFFRNDPRAWPLGPAGFWESMLLPDVLQHRLAVALVVALAAFEWAVRTGRLRAPGWAYVFPLLCAAGGALLLTHSHALFNLKAEFLVEVTHAPLGVLAVFIGWARWLELRLPAPNNRVPGRVWAVAFTLVGALLLFYREG
;
A
#
# COMPACT_ATOMS: atom_id res chain seq x y z
N MET A 1 7.20 21.83 7.02
CA MET A 1 5.74 21.63 7.22
C MET A 1 5.05 21.09 5.96
N THR A 2 5.42 21.56 4.77
CA THR A 2 4.87 21.11 3.47
C THR A 2 5.07 19.62 3.18
N THR A 3 6.28 19.08 3.41
CA THR A 3 6.59 17.65 3.23
C THR A 3 5.77 16.72 4.13
N LEU A 4 5.67 17.04 5.42
CA LEU A 4 4.82 16.31 6.37
C LEU A 4 3.33 16.40 5.98
N ALA A 5 2.85 17.57 5.55
CA ALA A 5 1.48 17.74 5.09
C ALA A 5 1.18 16.91 3.82
N GLY A 6 2.12 16.86 2.87
CA GLY A 6 2.01 16.03 1.66
C GLY A 6 1.92 14.54 1.98
N PHE A 7 2.83 14.05 2.83
CA PHE A 7 2.80 12.68 3.32
C PHE A 7 1.49 12.32 4.04
N LEU A 8 1.06 13.15 4.99
CA LEU A 8 -0.20 12.94 5.71
C LEU A 8 -1.40 12.96 4.76
N ASN A 9 -1.41 13.82 3.75
CA ASN A 9 -2.46 13.85 2.74
C ASN A 9 -2.54 12.53 1.94
N VAL A 10 -1.42 11.92 1.56
CA VAL A 10 -1.43 10.59 0.89
C VAL A 10 -1.98 9.51 1.82
N VAL A 11 -1.52 9.47 3.07
CA VAL A 11 -1.98 8.48 4.06
C VAL A 11 -3.49 8.62 4.33
N LEU A 12 -3.98 9.85 4.50
CA LEU A 12 -5.40 10.12 4.73
C LEU A 12 -6.25 9.77 3.50
N ARG A 13 -5.77 10.04 2.27
CA ARG A 13 -6.43 9.60 1.03
C ARG A 13 -6.49 8.07 0.95
N GLY A 14 -5.42 7.39 1.34
CA GLY A 14 -5.38 5.94 1.46
C GLY A 14 -6.43 5.42 2.44
N ALA A 15 -6.51 6.00 3.64
CA ALA A 15 -7.52 5.67 4.64
C ALA A 15 -8.96 5.92 4.14
N ALA A 16 -9.18 7.03 3.43
CA ALA A 16 -10.47 7.34 2.80
C ALA A 16 -10.86 6.30 1.73
N LEU A 17 -9.91 5.85 0.90
CA LEU A 17 -10.15 4.80 -0.10
C LEU A 17 -10.47 3.44 0.55
N VAL A 18 -9.79 3.07 1.64
CA VAL A 18 -10.11 1.85 2.41
C VAL A 18 -11.50 1.96 3.05
N GLY A 19 -11.85 3.13 3.62
CA GLY A 19 -13.18 3.40 4.16
C GLY A 19 -14.27 3.28 3.08
N LEU A 20 -14.04 3.89 1.91
CA LEU A 20 -14.96 3.78 0.77
C LEU A 20 -15.10 2.34 0.28
N ALA A 21 -14.00 1.61 0.13
CA ALA A 21 -14.03 0.21 -0.28
C ALA A 21 -14.88 -0.61 0.70
N THR A 22 -14.63 -0.46 2.00
CA THR A 22 -15.39 -1.13 3.06
C THR A 22 -16.89 -0.81 2.93
N VAL A 23 -17.25 0.45 2.68
CA VAL A 23 -18.65 0.86 2.54
C VAL A 23 -19.32 0.28 1.28
N LEU A 24 -18.79 0.58 0.09
CA LEU A 24 -19.42 0.19 -1.17
C LEU A 24 -19.41 -1.33 -1.35
N GLY A 25 -18.28 -1.96 -1.05
CA GLY A 25 -18.15 -3.42 -1.07
C GLY A 25 -19.01 -4.09 -0.01
N GLY A 26 -19.18 -3.49 1.17
CA GLY A 26 -20.08 -3.99 2.21
C GLY A 26 -21.55 -3.97 1.77
N VAL A 27 -22.02 -2.87 1.18
CA VAL A 27 -23.40 -2.78 0.66
C VAL A 27 -23.64 -3.77 -0.47
N ALA A 28 -22.73 -3.86 -1.44
CA ALA A 28 -22.80 -4.84 -2.53
C ALA A 28 -22.75 -6.28 -2.01
N TYR A 29 -21.83 -6.59 -1.09
CA TYR A 29 -21.71 -7.91 -0.46
C TYR A 29 -22.98 -8.28 0.32
N ALA A 30 -23.54 -7.36 1.09
CA ALA A 30 -24.77 -7.60 1.82
C ALA A 30 -25.92 -7.95 0.87
N LEU A 31 -26.18 -7.11 -0.13
CA LEU A 31 -27.34 -7.25 -1.01
C LEU A 31 -27.21 -8.43 -1.98
N LEU A 32 -26.03 -8.63 -2.59
CA LEU A 32 -25.83 -9.59 -3.68
C LEU A 32 -25.36 -10.96 -3.18
N VAL A 33 -24.54 -10.98 -2.12
CA VAL A 33 -23.90 -12.20 -1.60
C VAL A 33 -24.64 -12.75 -0.37
N LEU A 34 -24.71 -11.97 0.72
CA LEU A 34 -25.39 -12.37 1.96
C LEU A 34 -26.90 -12.52 1.76
N ARG A 35 -27.51 -11.64 0.97
CA ARG A 35 -28.96 -11.57 0.70
C ARG A 35 -29.75 -11.53 2.02
N PRO A 36 -29.85 -10.36 2.69
CA PRO A 36 -30.42 -10.26 4.04
C PRO A 36 -31.87 -10.76 4.13
N PHE A 37 -32.63 -10.73 3.02
CA PHE A 37 -34.02 -11.18 2.95
C PHE A 37 -34.18 -12.68 2.63
N ALA A 38 -33.09 -13.44 2.49
CA ALA A 38 -33.16 -14.89 2.37
C ALA A 38 -33.53 -15.55 3.70
N ALA A 39 -33.83 -16.86 3.69
CA ALA A 39 -34.19 -17.61 4.89
C ALA A 39 -33.20 -17.33 6.05
N PRO A 40 -33.70 -16.92 7.23
CA PRO A 40 -32.88 -16.50 8.35
C PRO A 40 -32.13 -17.70 8.95
N SER A 41 -30.92 -17.44 9.43
CA SER A 41 -30.14 -18.38 10.24
C SER A 41 -29.31 -17.58 11.24
N ARG A 42 -28.91 -18.19 12.37
CA ARG A 42 -28.08 -17.52 13.38
C ARG A 42 -26.81 -16.92 12.77
N LEU A 43 -26.10 -17.70 11.96
CA LEU A 43 -24.88 -17.24 11.29
C LEU A 43 -25.15 -16.13 10.27
N ARG A 44 -26.22 -16.23 9.44
CA ARG A 44 -26.55 -15.16 8.49
C ARG A 44 -26.86 -13.85 9.22
N ASN A 45 -27.64 -13.90 10.30
CA ASN A 45 -28.00 -12.71 11.07
C ASN A 45 -26.77 -12.07 11.72
N ALA A 46 -25.87 -12.90 12.28
CA ALA A 46 -24.58 -12.44 12.79
C ALA A 46 -23.71 -11.82 11.69
N ALA A 47 -23.67 -12.42 10.50
CA ALA A 47 -22.94 -11.92 9.34
C ALA A 47 -23.48 -10.58 8.83
N VAL A 48 -24.80 -10.42 8.75
CA VAL A 48 -25.45 -9.13 8.41
C VAL A 48 -25.10 -8.07 9.46
N GLY A 49 -25.20 -8.39 10.75
CA GLY A 49 -24.83 -7.47 11.84
C GLY A 49 -23.36 -7.04 11.81
N ARG A 50 -22.45 -7.98 11.54
CA ARG A 50 -21.01 -7.71 11.37
C ARG A 50 -20.75 -6.86 10.12
N CYS A 51 -21.42 -7.15 9.01
CA CYS A 51 -21.34 -6.38 7.78
C CYS A 51 -21.77 -4.92 8.00
N LEU A 52 -22.91 -4.70 8.65
CA LEU A 52 -23.40 -3.34 8.96
C LEU A 52 -22.47 -2.60 9.92
N THR A 53 -21.83 -3.30 10.86
CA THR A 53 -20.82 -2.70 11.75
C THR A 53 -19.60 -2.23 10.97
N LEU A 54 -19.13 -3.02 10.00
CA LEU A 54 -18.02 -2.64 9.14
C LEU A 54 -18.39 -1.52 8.16
N ILE A 55 -19.60 -1.53 7.60
CA ILE A 55 -20.10 -0.41 6.78
C ILE A 55 -20.10 0.89 7.61
N ALA A 56 -20.62 0.87 8.83
CA ALA A 56 -20.61 2.05 9.71
C ALA A 56 -19.17 2.49 10.05
N ALA A 57 -18.28 1.57 10.41
CA ALA A 57 -16.89 1.89 10.71
C ALA A 57 -16.14 2.44 9.49
N GLY A 58 -16.33 1.86 8.30
CA GLY A 58 -15.75 2.34 7.05
C GLY A 58 -16.26 3.72 6.65
N ALA A 59 -17.55 3.99 6.89
CA ALA A 59 -18.15 5.29 6.63
C ALA A 59 -17.63 6.37 7.60
N ILE A 60 -17.45 6.03 8.89
CA ILE A 60 -16.81 6.91 9.88
C ILE A 60 -15.34 7.18 9.51
N LEU A 61 -14.59 6.14 9.11
CA LEU A 61 -13.21 6.29 8.66
C LEU A 61 -13.12 7.23 7.45
N LEU A 62 -13.99 7.04 6.46
CA LEU A 62 -14.07 7.89 5.28
C LEU A 62 -14.39 9.35 5.66
N ALA A 63 -15.41 9.58 6.49
CA ALA A 63 -15.79 10.91 6.94
C ALA A 63 -14.66 11.60 7.72
N GLY A 64 -14.02 10.89 8.66
CA GLY A 64 -12.92 11.39 9.46
C GLY A 64 -11.67 11.72 8.63
N ALA A 65 -11.27 10.81 7.74
CA ALA A 65 -10.15 11.05 6.84
C ALA A 65 -10.39 12.25 5.92
N GLN A 66 -11.59 12.35 5.33
CA GLN A 66 -11.95 13.49 4.48
C GLN A 66 -12.01 14.82 5.27
N ALA A 67 -12.52 14.81 6.50
CA ALA A 67 -12.53 15.99 7.36
C ALA A 67 -11.11 16.47 7.70
N LEU A 68 -10.20 15.55 8.02
CA LEU A 68 -8.79 15.86 8.26
C LEU A 68 -8.11 16.43 7.01
N ILE A 69 -8.38 15.86 5.82
CA ILE A 69 -7.87 16.40 4.54
C ILE A 69 -8.34 17.85 4.34
N LEU A 70 -9.64 18.12 4.50
CA LEU A 70 -10.19 19.47 4.32
C LEU A 70 -9.71 20.47 5.39
N GLY A 71 -9.36 20.00 6.59
CA GLY A 71 -8.79 20.84 7.65
C GLY A 71 -7.30 21.16 7.45
N LEU A 72 -6.52 20.20 6.95
CA LEU A 72 -5.06 20.33 6.79
C LEU A 72 -4.66 21.07 5.51
N GLN A 73 -5.39 20.91 4.41
CA GLN A 73 -5.03 21.53 3.12
C GLN A 73 -4.97 23.07 3.15
N PRO A 74 -5.95 23.80 3.72
CA PRO A 74 -5.86 25.26 3.82
C PRO A 74 -4.67 25.73 4.65
N LEU A 75 -4.31 24.98 5.70
CA LEU A 75 -3.15 25.29 6.55
C LEU A 75 -1.84 25.12 5.79
N ALA A 76 -1.74 24.11 4.94
CA ALA A 76 -0.58 23.92 4.07
C ALA A 76 -0.44 25.04 3.02
N LEU A 77 -1.56 25.62 2.58
CA LEU A 77 -1.62 26.70 1.59
C LEU A 77 -1.59 28.11 2.20
N ALA A 78 -1.60 28.23 3.53
CA ALA A 78 -1.72 29.51 4.23
C ALA A 78 -0.54 30.47 3.98
N GLY A 79 0.66 29.92 3.74
CA GLY A 79 1.84 30.71 3.38
C GLY A 79 1.79 31.31 1.97
N GLU A 80 0.97 30.76 1.07
CA GLU A 80 0.95 31.11 -0.36
C GLU A 80 -0.30 31.93 -0.76
N THR A 81 -1.41 31.79 -0.03
CA THR A 81 -2.74 32.31 -0.45
C THR A 81 -3.23 33.57 0.28
N GLY A 82 -2.42 34.14 1.18
CA GLY A 82 -2.74 35.39 1.89
C GLY A 82 -3.67 35.21 3.10
N PRO A 83 -4.34 36.27 3.60
CA PRO A 83 -4.91 36.33 4.94
C PRO A 83 -6.20 35.50 5.18
N ALA A 84 -6.80 34.88 4.16
CA ALA A 84 -8.04 34.11 4.30
C ALA A 84 -8.03 32.75 3.56
N PRO A 85 -7.05 31.87 3.84
CA PRO A 85 -6.85 30.62 3.10
C PRO A 85 -8.08 29.70 3.16
N PHE A 86 -8.78 29.68 4.29
CA PHE A 86 -9.96 28.85 4.50
C PHE A 86 -11.15 29.27 3.64
N ARG A 87 -11.45 30.58 3.55
CA ARG A 87 -12.62 31.05 2.80
C ARG A 87 -12.48 30.75 1.31
N ALA A 88 -11.31 31.04 0.75
CA ALA A 88 -11.01 30.77 -0.66
C ALA A 88 -10.99 29.26 -0.95
N PHE A 89 -10.42 28.45 -0.04
CA PHE A 89 -10.39 27.01 -0.21
C PHE A 89 -11.80 26.39 -0.19
N PHE A 90 -12.66 26.77 0.77
CA PHE A 90 -14.00 26.20 0.89
C PHE A 90 -14.98 26.65 -0.21
N SER A 91 -14.64 27.67 -1.01
CA SER A 91 -15.40 28.00 -2.22
C SER A 91 -15.01 27.14 -3.44
N THR A 92 -13.96 26.31 -3.34
CA THR A 92 -13.57 25.42 -4.44
C THR A 92 -14.53 24.22 -4.58
N THR A 93 -14.67 23.73 -5.81
CA THR A 93 -15.44 22.51 -6.10
C THR A 93 -14.91 21.30 -5.34
N PHE A 94 -13.59 21.20 -5.17
CA PHE A 94 -12.96 20.12 -4.40
C PHE A 94 -13.44 20.11 -2.94
N ALA A 95 -13.40 21.27 -2.27
CA ALA A 95 -13.83 21.36 -0.87
C ALA A 95 -15.33 21.09 -0.72
N GLN A 96 -16.16 21.60 -1.62
CA GLN A 96 -17.60 21.34 -1.63
C GLN A 96 -17.93 19.86 -1.85
N ALA A 97 -17.25 19.21 -2.80
CA ALA A 97 -17.40 17.78 -3.04
C ALA A 97 -16.93 16.94 -1.84
N GLY A 98 -15.87 17.38 -1.16
CA GLY A 98 -15.38 16.76 0.08
C GLY A 98 -16.38 16.89 1.23
N LEU A 99 -17.01 18.06 1.40
CA LEU A 99 -18.08 18.26 2.40
C LEU A 99 -19.30 17.37 2.10
N ALA A 100 -19.71 17.28 0.83
CA ALA A 100 -20.77 16.37 0.41
C ALA A 100 -20.41 14.91 0.72
N ARG A 101 -19.16 14.50 0.50
CA ARG A 101 -18.66 13.17 0.84
C ARG A 101 -18.78 12.86 2.33
N ILE A 102 -18.41 13.82 3.18
CA ILE A 102 -18.53 13.69 4.64
C ILE A 102 -20.00 13.51 5.03
N ALA A 103 -20.90 14.36 4.51
CA ALA A 103 -22.33 14.28 4.81
C ALA A 103 -22.93 12.94 4.37
N LEU A 104 -22.63 12.48 3.15
CA LEU A 104 -23.09 11.20 2.62
C LEU A 104 -22.55 10.01 3.45
N ALA A 105 -21.28 10.06 3.84
CA ALA A 105 -20.67 9.03 4.67
C ALA A 105 -21.30 8.98 6.07
N ILE A 106 -21.53 10.13 6.72
CA ILE A 106 -22.22 10.20 8.01
C ILE A 106 -23.65 9.66 7.90
N ALA A 107 -24.42 10.08 6.88
CA ALA A 107 -25.77 9.60 6.63
C ALA A 107 -25.81 8.07 6.46
N LEU A 108 -24.82 7.51 5.76
CA LEU A 108 -24.73 6.07 5.56
C LEU A 108 -24.31 5.32 6.83
N ALA A 109 -23.42 5.90 7.65
CA ALA A 109 -23.06 5.35 8.95
C ALA A 109 -24.30 5.27 9.87
N VAL A 110 -25.07 6.36 9.95
CA VAL A 110 -26.33 6.40 10.72
C VAL A 110 -27.32 5.37 10.18
N THR A 111 -27.50 5.30 8.86
CA THR A 111 -28.38 4.33 8.22
C THR A 111 -27.97 2.90 8.56
N ALA A 112 -26.68 2.56 8.50
CA ALA A 112 -26.17 1.24 8.85
C ALA A 112 -26.41 0.91 10.34
N ILE A 113 -26.22 1.87 11.25
CA ILE A 113 -26.51 1.72 12.69
C ILE A 113 -28.01 1.47 12.93
N LEU A 114 -28.89 2.23 12.29
CA LEU A 114 -30.34 2.04 12.38
C LEU A 114 -30.78 0.70 11.79
N LEU A 115 -30.19 0.30 10.67
CA LEU A 115 -30.45 -0.94 9.98
C LEU A 115 -30.06 -2.17 10.82
N ARG A 116 -29.07 -2.06 11.71
CA ARG A 116 -28.77 -3.13 12.70
C ARG A 116 -29.92 -3.41 13.67
N ARG A 117 -30.76 -2.40 13.96
CA ARG A 117 -31.93 -2.56 14.84
C ARG A 117 -33.11 -3.19 14.11
N LYS A 118 -33.19 -3.00 12.79
CA LYS A 118 -34.28 -3.52 11.93
C LYS A 118 -33.70 -4.08 10.62
N PRO A 119 -32.96 -5.22 10.67
CA PRO A 119 -32.21 -5.74 9.52
C PRO A 119 -33.08 -6.15 8.33
N ASP A 120 -34.37 -6.40 8.55
CA ASP A 120 -35.34 -6.80 7.52
C ASP A 120 -35.98 -5.60 6.79
N SER A 121 -35.64 -4.36 7.16
CA SER A 121 -36.21 -3.15 6.57
C SER A 121 -35.72 -2.94 5.13
N ARG A 122 -36.58 -3.26 4.14
CA ARG A 122 -36.29 -3.01 2.71
C ARG A 122 -36.03 -1.54 2.41
N ALA A 123 -36.83 -0.64 2.98
CA ALA A 123 -36.67 0.80 2.78
C ALA A 123 -35.29 1.30 3.22
N SER A 124 -34.82 0.84 4.40
CA SER A 124 -33.51 1.22 4.93
C SER A 124 -32.34 0.63 4.12
N TRP A 125 -32.50 -0.58 3.57
CA TRP A 125 -31.54 -1.14 2.60
C TRP A 125 -31.53 -0.36 1.28
N CYS A 126 -32.69 0.09 0.78
CA CYS A 126 -32.76 0.97 -0.39
C CYS A 126 -32.06 2.31 -0.12
N SER A 127 -32.27 2.91 1.06
CA SER A 127 -31.56 4.15 1.46
C SER A 127 -30.05 3.92 1.54
N ALA A 128 -29.59 2.81 2.13
CA ALA A 128 -28.17 2.48 2.18
C ALA A 128 -27.56 2.29 0.78
N ALA A 129 -28.29 1.63 -0.13
CA ALA A 129 -27.88 1.45 -1.52
C ALA A 129 -27.81 2.79 -2.28
N GLY A 130 -28.81 3.66 -2.11
CA GLY A 130 -28.83 4.99 -2.73
C GLY A 130 -27.68 5.87 -2.24
N LEU A 131 -27.43 5.91 -0.92
CA LEU A 131 -26.31 6.65 -0.35
C LEU A 131 -24.95 6.10 -0.80
N ALA A 132 -24.80 4.77 -0.89
CA ALA A 132 -23.60 4.15 -1.44
C ALA A 132 -23.39 4.51 -2.92
N ALA A 133 -24.44 4.51 -3.74
CA ALA A 133 -24.36 4.94 -5.13
C ALA A 133 -23.94 6.41 -5.25
N LEU A 134 -24.53 7.31 -4.45
CA LEU A 134 -24.15 8.72 -4.41
C LEU A 134 -22.69 8.91 -3.97
N LEU A 135 -22.20 8.15 -2.99
CA LEU A 135 -20.78 8.15 -2.60
C LEU A 135 -19.85 7.68 -3.73
N GLY A 136 -20.27 6.66 -4.49
CA GLY A 136 -19.54 6.18 -5.66
C GLY A 136 -19.41 7.27 -6.74
N VAL A 137 -20.51 7.95 -7.05
CA VAL A 137 -20.55 9.04 -8.05
C VAL A 137 -19.79 10.27 -7.59
N ASN A 138 -19.88 10.63 -6.30
CA ASN A 138 -19.16 11.78 -5.72
C ASN A 138 -17.63 11.71 -5.95
N ALA A 139 -17.08 10.50 -6.11
CA ALA A 139 -15.66 10.30 -6.41
C ALA A 139 -15.15 11.08 -7.62
N ALA A 140 -15.99 11.28 -8.65
CA ALA A 140 -15.61 11.96 -9.88
C ALA A 140 -15.20 13.43 -9.67
N TRP A 141 -15.72 14.09 -8.63
CA TRP A 141 -15.39 15.48 -8.31
C TRP A 141 -14.13 15.63 -7.47
N LEU A 142 -13.53 14.52 -7.03
CA LEU A 142 -12.35 14.48 -6.16
C LEU A 142 -11.13 13.89 -6.86
N SER A 143 -11.22 13.68 -8.17
CA SER A 143 -10.24 13.03 -9.01
C SER A 143 -9.65 13.96 -10.08
N HIS A 144 -8.66 13.47 -10.84
CA HIS A 144 -8.03 14.26 -11.89
C HIS A 144 -9.00 14.62 -13.03
N ALA A 145 -9.99 13.76 -13.31
CA ALA A 145 -10.94 14.00 -14.41
C ALA A 145 -11.66 15.35 -14.29
N MET A 146 -12.04 15.78 -13.09
CA MET A 146 -12.73 17.07 -12.88
C MET A 146 -11.92 18.27 -13.38
N GLY A 147 -10.59 18.19 -13.30
CA GLY A 147 -9.67 19.23 -13.78
C GLY A 147 -9.37 19.17 -15.28
N ARG A 148 -9.77 18.10 -16.00
CA ARG A 148 -9.47 17.94 -17.42
C ARG A 148 -10.31 18.90 -18.26
N LEU A 149 -9.71 19.47 -19.30
CA LEU A 149 -10.41 20.31 -20.28
C LEU A 149 -11.06 19.46 -21.38
N GLU A 150 -10.38 18.38 -21.77
CA GLU A 150 -10.83 17.45 -22.81
C GLU A 150 -11.33 16.14 -22.19
N SER A 151 -12.36 15.55 -22.81
CA SER A 151 -12.92 14.25 -22.41
C SER A 151 -13.32 14.12 -20.93
N ARG A 152 -13.57 15.25 -20.25
CA ARG A 152 -13.86 15.33 -18.81
C ARG A 152 -14.92 14.33 -18.36
N GLU A 153 -16.09 14.35 -19.01
CA GLU A 153 -17.23 13.53 -18.63
C GLU A 153 -16.94 12.03 -18.77
N VAL A 154 -16.26 11.65 -19.85
CA VAL A 154 -15.84 10.26 -20.11
C VAL A 154 -14.85 9.81 -19.05
N LEU A 155 -13.85 10.63 -18.74
CA LEU A 155 -12.85 10.32 -17.70
C LEU A 155 -13.50 10.23 -16.32
N MET A 156 -14.42 11.13 -15.98
CA MET A 156 -15.19 11.07 -14.74
C MET A 156 -15.99 9.76 -14.63
N ALA A 157 -16.65 9.34 -15.72
CA ALA A 157 -17.40 8.09 -15.75
C ALA A 157 -16.48 6.86 -15.60
N LEU A 158 -15.35 6.84 -16.31
CA LEU A 158 -14.35 5.77 -16.22
C LEU A 158 -13.74 5.67 -14.82
N GLU A 159 -13.44 6.80 -14.18
CA GLU A 159 -12.91 6.82 -12.81
C GLU A 159 -13.93 6.34 -11.78
N VAL A 160 -15.20 6.78 -11.89
CA VAL A 160 -16.28 6.26 -11.02
C VAL A 160 -16.40 4.75 -11.18
N PHE A 161 -16.43 4.26 -12.42
CA PHE A 161 -16.55 2.82 -12.67
C PHE A 161 -15.33 2.05 -12.14
N HIS A 162 -14.11 2.52 -12.42
CA HIS A 162 -12.87 1.92 -11.91
C HIS A 162 -12.85 1.87 -10.38
N GLN A 163 -13.20 2.97 -9.72
CA GLN A 163 -13.18 3.08 -8.26
C GLN A 163 -14.28 2.25 -7.60
N VAL A 164 -15.50 2.24 -8.14
CA VAL A 164 -16.59 1.38 -7.65
C VAL A 164 -16.23 -0.08 -7.83
N ALA A 165 -15.66 -0.46 -8.97
CA ALA A 165 -15.20 -1.82 -9.22
C ALA A 165 -14.10 -2.27 -8.23
N ALA A 166 -13.11 -1.42 -7.97
CA ALA A 166 -12.09 -1.66 -6.94
C ALA A 166 -12.72 -1.82 -5.54
N ALA A 167 -13.64 -0.92 -5.20
CA ALA A 167 -14.30 -0.88 -3.91
C ALA A 167 -15.17 -2.13 -3.66
N VAL A 168 -15.91 -2.59 -4.68
CA VAL A 168 -16.72 -3.81 -4.58
C VAL A 168 -15.85 -5.05 -4.44
N TRP A 169 -14.74 -5.14 -5.18
CA TRP A 169 -13.81 -6.28 -5.06
C TRP A 169 -13.10 -6.30 -3.70
N VAL A 170 -12.32 -5.26 -3.37
CA VAL A 170 -11.51 -5.23 -2.15
C VAL A 170 -12.40 -5.15 -0.91
N GLY A 171 -13.43 -4.32 -0.94
CA GLY A 171 -14.40 -4.21 0.16
C GLY A 171 -15.18 -5.49 0.39
N GLY A 172 -15.57 -6.19 -0.67
CA GLY A 172 -16.22 -7.49 -0.55
C GLY A 172 -15.31 -8.57 0.04
N LEU A 173 -14.00 -8.56 -0.27
CA LEU A 173 -13.01 -9.43 0.37
C LEU A 173 -12.90 -9.16 1.87
N ILE A 174 -12.86 -7.89 2.29
CA ILE A 174 -12.86 -7.50 3.72
C ILE A 174 -14.09 -8.09 4.44
N HIS A 175 -15.26 -7.99 3.83
CA HIS A 175 -16.50 -8.53 4.39
C HIS A 175 -16.55 -10.06 4.39
N LEU A 176 -15.94 -10.70 3.38
CA LEU A 176 -15.82 -12.15 3.31
C LEU A 176 -14.89 -12.71 4.40
N VAL A 177 -13.75 -12.06 4.68
CA VAL A 177 -12.89 -12.38 5.84
C VAL A 177 -13.64 -12.16 7.14
N ALA A 178 -14.38 -11.05 7.27
CA ALA A 178 -15.16 -10.79 8.48
C ALA A 178 -16.24 -11.85 8.72
N PHE A 179 -16.84 -12.39 7.65
CA PHE A 179 -17.74 -13.54 7.72
C PHE A 179 -17.01 -14.82 8.15
N SER A 180 -15.81 -15.10 7.63
CA SER A 180 -15.09 -16.32 7.96
C SER A 180 -14.72 -16.42 9.44
N LEU A 181 -14.52 -15.29 10.11
CA LEU A 181 -14.25 -15.21 11.56
C LEU A 181 -15.47 -15.51 12.45
N LEU A 182 -16.69 -15.51 11.88
CA LEU A 182 -17.91 -15.85 12.62
C LEU A 182 -18.24 -17.34 12.60
N ARG A 183 -17.61 -18.11 11.70
CA ARG A 183 -17.87 -19.54 11.55
C ARG A 183 -17.29 -20.34 12.71
N ARG A 184 -18.04 -21.32 13.21
CA ARG A 184 -17.67 -22.18 14.33
C ARG A 184 -18.01 -23.66 14.11
N GLU A 185 -19.04 -23.97 13.31
CA GLU A 185 -19.63 -25.31 13.25
C GLU A 185 -19.64 -25.91 11.84
N PRO A 186 -19.56 -27.26 11.69
CA PRO A 186 -19.63 -27.93 10.38
C PRO A 186 -20.91 -27.67 9.59
N GLY A 187 -22.05 -27.45 10.26
CA GLY A 187 -23.34 -27.13 9.63
C GLY A 187 -23.37 -25.77 8.89
N GLU A 188 -22.34 -24.95 9.08
CA GLU A 188 -22.22 -23.63 8.46
C GLU A 188 -21.51 -23.67 7.09
N ASP A 189 -20.97 -24.82 6.71
CA ASP A 189 -20.21 -25.01 5.47
C ASP A 189 -21.04 -24.82 4.21
N ALA A 190 -22.34 -25.16 4.24
CA ALA A 190 -23.25 -24.93 3.13
C ALA A 190 -23.44 -23.42 2.85
N LEU A 191 -23.62 -22.61 3.90
CA LEU A 191 -23.71 -21.16 3.76
C LEU A 191 -22.38 -20.60 3.28
N ALA A 192 -21.25 -21.01 3.88
CA ALA A 192 -19.93 -20.55 3.48
C ALA A 192 -19.63 -20.84 2.00
N SER A 193 -19.96 -22.04 1.52
CA SER A 193 -19.79 -22.44 0.12
C SER A 193 -20.65 -21.59 -0.82
N ALA A 194 -21.90 -21.33 -0.45
CA ALA A 194 -22.80 -20.48 -1.22
C ALA A 194 -22.32 -19.02 -1.29
N LEU A 195 -21.83 -18.47 -0.17
CA LEU A 195 -21.29 -17.10 -0.13
C LEU A 195 -19.99 -16.99 -0.93
N ALA A 196 -19.09 -17.97 -0.80
CA ALA A 196 -17.85 -18.02 -1.59
C ALA A 196 -18.14 -18.08 -3.11
N ALA A 197 -19.10 -18.90 -3.54
CA ALA A 197 -19.51 -18.99 -4.94
C ALA A 197 -20.10 -17.68 -5.48
N ARG A 198 -21.03 -17.06 -4.73
CA ARG A 198 -21.66 -15.79 -5.13
C ARG A 198 -20.64 -14.65 -5.16
N PHE A 199 -19.79 -14.56 -4.14
CA PHE A 199 -18.75 -13.54 -4.10
C PHE A 199 -17.73 -13.75 -5.22
N SER A 200 -17.36 -14.99 -5.52
CA SER A 200 -16.43 -15.27 -6.62
C SER A 200 -16.95 -14.76 -7.98
N SER A 201 -18.25 -14.87 -8.26
CA SER A 201 -18.86 -14.29 -9.48
C SER A 201 -18.87 -12.76 -9.46
N LEU A 202 -19.23 -12.15 -8.32
CA LEU A 202 -19.21 -10.70 -8.15
C LEU A 202 -17.78 -10.14 -8.33
N ALA A 203 -16.81 -10.76 -7.67
CA ALA A 203 -15.40 -10.40 -7.75
C ALA A 203 -14.85 -10.50 -9.17
N LEU A 204 -15.22 -11.54 -9.94
CA LEU A 204 -14.80 -11.65 -11.34
C LEU A 204 -15.31 -10.48 -12.18
N GLY A 205 -16.60 -10.12 -12.05
CA GLY A 205 -17.18 -8.98 -12.76
C GLY A 205 -16.54 -7.65 -12.34
N SER A 206 -16.32 -7.45 -11.04
CA SER A 206 -15.64 -6.27 -10.51
C SER A 206 -14.19 -6.17 -10.98
N VAL A 207 -13.42 -7.26 -10.96
CA VAL A 207 -12.03 -7.26 -11.44
C VAL A 207 -11.96 -7.01 -12.94
N ALA A 208 -12.85 -7.61 -13.74
CA ALA A 208 -12.89 -7.37 -15.18
C ALA A 208 -13.19 -5.89 -15.49
N GLY A 209 -14.19 -5.31 -14.82
CA GLY A 209 -14.51 -3.89 -14.96
C GLY A 209 -13.38 -2.97 -14.49
N LEU A 210 -12.76 -3.30 -13.36
CA LEU A 210 -11.60 -2.60 -12.81
C LEU A 210 -10.46 -2.53 -13.83
N VAL A 211 -10.07 -3.68 -14.38
CA VAL A 211 -8.97 -3.78 -15.36
C VAL A 211 -9.32 -3.04 -16.64
N ALA A 212 -10.53 -3.23 -17.18
CA ALA A 212 -10.96 -2.58 -18.41
C ALA A 212 -10.94 -1.04 -18.29
N ALA A 213 -11.51 -0.50 -17.22
CA ALA A 213 -11.49 0.94 -17.00
C ALA A 213 -10.10 1.47 -16.63
N GLY A 214 -9.28 0.68 -15.94
CA GLY A 214 -7.88 1.05 -15.65
C GLY A 214 -7.04 1.17 -16.93
N ILE A 215 -7.23 0.23 -17.87
CA ILE A 215 -6.61 0.30 -19.21
C ILE A 215 -7.12 1.53 -19.94
N ALA A 216 -8.44 1.75 -19.99
CA ALA A 216 -9.02 2.91 -20.66
C ALA A 216 -8.47 4.23 -20.10
N LEU A 217 -8.44 4.41 -18.77
CA LEU A 217 -7.86 5.59 -18.12
C LEU A 217 -6.38 5.76 -18.46
N SER A 218 -5.62 4.67 -18.51
CA SER A 218 -4.20 4.71 -18.85
C SER A 218 -3.97 5.25 -20.25
N LEU A 219 -4.86 4.97 -21.21
CA LEU A 219 -4.74 5.52 -22.57
C LEU A 219 -4.87 7.04 -22.63
N PHE A 220 -5.52 7.67 -21.65
CA PHE A 220 -5.66 9.14 -21.57
C PHE A 220 -4.62 9.79 -20.66
N TYR A 221 -4.24 9.13 -19.56
CA TYR A 221 -3.33 9.69 -18.57
C TYR A 221 -1.85 9.33 -18.77
N VAL A 222 -1.56 8.28 -19.54
CA VAL A 222 -0.21 7.85 -19.90
C VAL A 222 0.07 8.19 -21.35
N ASP A 223 0.91 9.20 -21.56
CA ASP A 223 1.31 9.67 -22.89
C ASP A 223 2.48 8.83 -23.43
N GLY A 224 2.13 7.64 -23.93
CA GLY A 224 3.06 6.71 -24.56
C GLY A 224 4.09 6.08 -23.61
N VAL A 225 5.12 5.47 -24.20
CA VAL A 225 6.18 4.76 -23.46
C VAL A 225 7.04 5.73 -22.65
N GLU A 226 7.27 6.94 -23.17
CA GLU A 226 8.04 7.98 -22.47
C GLU A 226 7.31 8.47 -21.22
N GLY A 227 5.99 8.71 -21.29
CA GLY A 227 5.19 9.03 -20.11
C GLY A 227 5.16 7.88 -19.11
N LEU A 228 5.07 6.63 -19.59
CA LEU A 228 5.02 5.44 -18.72
C LEU A 228 6.34 5.19 -17.98
N LEU A 229 7.48 5.38 -18.64
CA LEU A 229 8.79 5.04 -18.10
C LEU A 229 9.60 6.24 -17.61
N GLY A 230 9.20 7.48 -17.93
CA GLY A 230 9.95 8.70 -17.60
C GLY A 230 9.27 9.60 -16.56
N THR A 231 8.19 9.15 -15.91
CA THR A 231 7.43 9.93 -14.93
C THR A 231 7.06 9.12 -13.69
N GLY A 232 6.92 9.81 -12.55
CA GLY A 232 6.44 9.21 -11.28
C GLY A 232 5.08 8.53 -11.45
N TYR A 233 4.16 9.20 -12.16
CA TYR A 233 2.83 8.63 -12.44
C TYR A 233 2.92 7.31 -13.20
N GLY A 234 3.76 7.25 -14.24
CA GLY A 234 3.97 6.06 -15.06
C GLY A 234 4.52 4.88 -14.26
N ILE A 235 5.58 5.08 -13.46
CA ILE A 235 6.15 4.00 -12.64
C ILE A 235 5.19 3.56 -11.53
N MET A 236 4.38 4.45 -10.99
CA MET A 236 3.35 4.09 -10.01
C MET A 236 2.21 3.28 -10.66
N VAL A 237 1.85 3.54 -11.92
CA VAL A 237 0.97 2.66 -12.70
C VAL A 237 1.59 1.26 -12.85
N LEU A 238 2.87 1.16 -13.23
CA LEU A 238 3.57 -0.13 -13.35
C LEU A 238 3.65 -0.88 -12.01
N THR A 239 3.91 -0.15 -10.92
CA THR A 239 3.89 -0.67 -9.54
C THR A 239 2.53 -1.28 -9.22
N LYS A 240 1.43 -0.57 -9.49
CA LYS A 240 0.07 -1.09 -9.31
C LYS A 240 -0.18 -2.32 -10.17
N VAL A 241 0.28 -2.34 -11.42
CA VAL A 241 0.15 -3.52 -12.30
C VAL A 241 0.92 -4.72 -11.73
N ALA A 242 2.13 -4.52 -11.21
CA ALA A 242 2.93 -5.59 -10.60
C ALA A 242 2.25 -6.19 -9.35
N VAL A 243 1.80 -5.33 -8.43
CA VAL A 243 1.08 -5.77 -7.22
C VAL A 243 -0.27 -6.40 -7.59
N LEU A 244 -1.01 -5.81 -8.53
CA LEU A 244 -2.27 -6.36 -9.02
C LEU A 244 -2.09 -7.74 -9.64
N THR A 245 -1.04 -7.95 -10.44
CA THR A 245 -0.74 -9.27 -11.04
C THR A 245 -0.54 -10.33 -9.96
N GLY A 246 0.19 -10.00 -8.89
CA GLY A 246 0.34 -10.89 -7.74
C GLY A 246 -1.00 -11.18 -7.04
N ALA A 247 -1.83 -10.17 -6.81
CA ALA A 247 -3.15 -10.32 -6.22
C ALA A 247 -4.09 -11.17 -7.10
N LEU A 248 -4.05 -10.96 -8.43
CA LEU A 248 -4.83 -11.73 -9.40
C LEU A 248 -4.38 -13.19 -9.50
N ALA A 249 -3.09 -13.48 -9.30
CA ALA A 249 -2.61 -14.86 -9.21
C ALA A 249 -3.25 -15.57 -8.00
N LEU A 250 -3.33 -14.92 -6.83
CA LEU A 250 -4.04 -15.46 -5.66
C LEU A 250 -5.55 -15.60 -5.93
N ALA A 251 -6.17 -14.57 -6.51
CA ALA A 251 -7.59 -14.58 -6.85
C ALA A 251 -7.94 -15.70 -7.84
N ALA A 252 -7.07 -15.99 -8.81
CA ALA A 252 -7.23 -17.10 -9.75
C ALA A 252 -7.17 -18.46 -9.05
N LEU A 253 -6.23 -18.65 -8.11
CA LEU A 253 -6.17 -19.87 -7.29
C LEU A 253 -7.46 -20.07 -6.48
N ASN A 254 -7.98 -19.00 -5.88
CA ASN A 254 -9.23 -19.02 -5.14
C ASN A 254 -10.45 -19.27 -6.05
N PHE A 255 -10.54 -18.63 -7.21
CA PHE A 255 -11.57 -18.87 -8.21
C PHE A 255 -11.61 -20.34 -8.65
N LEU A 256 -10.45 -20.93 -8.94
CA LEU A 256 -10.34 -22.35 -9.30
C LEU A 256 -10.70 -23.27 -8.12
N ALA A 257 -10.39 -22.90 -6.89
CA ALA A 257 -10.81 -23.63 -5.70
C ALA A 257 -12.34 -23.62 -5.53
N VAL A 258 -12.97 -22.45 -5.65
CA VAL A 258 -14.44 -22.29 -5.57
C VAL A 258 -15.14 -23.07 -6.68
N ARG A 259 -14.64 -23.03 -7.93
CA ARG A 259 -15.23 -23.82 -9.03
C ARG A 259 -15.06 -25.32 -8.87
N ARG A 260 -13.95 -25.78 -8.26
CA ARG A 260 -13.77 -27.20 -7.93
C ARG A 260 -14.71 -27.65 -6.83
N MET A 261 -14.86 -26.84 -5.78
CA MET A 261 -15.81 -27.05 -4.69
C MET A 261 -17.25 -27.16 -5.22
N ALA A 262 -17.69 -26.19 -6.04
CA ALA A 262 -19.03 -26.15 -6.61
C ALA A 262 -19.34 -27.39 -7.47
N ARG A 263 -18.35 -27.91 -8.23
CA ARG A 263 -18.52 -29.14 -9.04
C ARG A 263 -18.57 -30.42 -8.21
N ARG A 264 -17.84 -30.49 -7.09
CA ARG A 264 -17.71 -31.70 -6.27
C ARG A 264 -18.73 -31.77 -5.14
N GLY A 265 -19.51 -30.70 -4.89
CA GLY A 265 -20.47 -30.65 -3.79
C GLY A 265 -19.82 -30.71 -2.40
N GLY A 266 -18.64 -30.11 -2.24
CA GLY A 266 -17.86 -30.18 -1.00
C GLY A 266 -17.81 -28.87 -0.20
N ALA A 267 -17.25 -28.93 1.00
CA ALA A 267 -17.00 -27.75 1.85
C ALA A 267 -15.87 -26.86 1.32
N VAL A 268 -15.88 -25.59 1.75
CA VAL A 268 -14.81 -24.62 1.42
C VAL A 268 -13.49 -25.07 2.07
N PRO A 269 -12.40 -25.26 1.31
CA PRO A 269 -11.12 -25.62 1.90
C PRO A 269 -10.61 -24.49 2.81
N ALA A 270 -10.05 -24.85 3.97
CA ALA A 270 -9.51 -23.87 4.93
C ALA A 270 -8.49 -22.92 4.29
N SER A 271 -7.71 -23.42 3.31
CA SER A 271 -6.72 -22.64 2.58
C SER A 271 -7.26 -21.43 1.83
N LEU A 272 -8.53 -21.50 1.38
CA LEU A 272 -9.16 -20.38 0.68
C LEU A 272 -9.15 -19.12 1.54
N TRP A 273 -9.46 -19.24 2.83
CA TRP A 273 -9.58 -18.09 3.73
C TRP A 273 -8.23 -17.39 3.95
N TRP A 274 -7.13 -18.14 4.02
CA TRP A 274 -5.79 -17.55 4.17
C TRP A 274 -5.34 -16.84 2.89
N PHE A 275 -5.70 -17.36 1.72
CA PHE A 275 -5.48 -16.65 0.46
C PHE A 275 -6.32 -15.37 0.38
N VAL A 276 -7.58 -15.41 0.81
CA VAL A 276 -8.45 -14.23 0.88
C VAL A 276 -7.87 -13.18 1.85
N GLU A 277 -7.31 -13.58 3.01
CA GLU A 277 -6.60 -12.65 3.91
C GLU A 277 -5.44 -11.93 3.21
N ALA A 278 -4.61 -12.67 2.46
CA ALA A 278 -3.52 -12.08 1.70
C ALA A 278 -4.01 -11.19 0.55
N GLU A 279 -5.09 -11.57 -0.13
CA GLU A 279 -5.75 -10.73 -1.15
C GLU A 279 -6.29 -9.42 -0.57
N VAL A 280 -6.90 -9.44 0.63
CA VAL A 280 -7.29 -8.20 1.35
C VAL A 280 -6.06 -7.33 1.58
N GLY A 281 -4.97 -7.95 2.06
CA GLY A 281 -3.71 -7.28 2.28
C GLY A 281 -3.17 -6.56 1.04
N MET A 282 -3.05 -7.29 -0.08
CA MET A 282 -2.61 -6.73 -1.36
C MET A 282 -3.60 -5.70 -1.92
N GLY A 283 -4.90 -5.93 -1.74
CA GLY A 283 -5.96 -4.98 -2.13
C GLY A 283 -5.85 -3.66 -1.37
N VAL A 284 -5.60 -3.69 -0.06
CA VAL A 284 -5.34 -2.50 0.75
C VAL A 284 -4.07 -1.79 0.28
N THR A 285 -2.98 -2.53 0.01
CA THR A 285 -1.76 -1.95 -0.58
C THR A 285 -2.06 -1.27 -1.92
N LEU A 286 -2.88 -1.85 -2.79
CA LEU A 286 -3.28 -1.25 -4.07
C LEU A 286 -4.09 0.04 -3.89
N LEU A 287 -4.96 0.11 -2.87
CA LEU A 287 -5.70 1.34 -2.54
C LEU A 287 -4.76 2.42 -2.00
N LEU A 288 -3.77 2.06 -1.19
CA LEU A 288 -2.74 2.98 -0.72
C LEU A 288 -1.88 3.51 -1.89
N ALA A 289 -1.40 2.62 -2.77
CA ALA A 289 -0.69 3.02 -3.99
C ALA A 289 -1.55 3.88 -4.92
N ALA A 290 -2.87 3.66 -4.97
CA ALA A 290 -3.78 4.53 -5.71
C ALA A 290 -3.86 5.94 -5.10
N ALA A 291 -3.83 6.06 -3.76
CA ALA A 291 -3.75 7.37 -3.10
C ALA A 291 -2.46 8.11 -3.46
N ALA A 292 -1.32 7.40 -3.53
CA ALA A 292 -0.05 7.96 -3.98
C ALA A 292 -0.11 8.42 -5.44
N LEU A 293 -0.62 7.55 -6.34
CA LEU A 293 -0.79 7.86 -7.76
C LEU A 293 -1.62 9.15 -7.99
N THR A 294 -2.68 9.35 -7.21
CA THR A 294 -3.56 10.54 -7.32
C THR A 294 -2.96 11.81 -6.71
N SER A 295 -1.80 11.71 -6.06
CA SER A 295 -1.02 12.87 -5.60
C SER A 295 0.05 13.29 -6.61
N LEU A 296 0.28 12.48 -7.65
CA LEU A 296 1.23 12.78 -8.73
C LEU A 296 0.51 13.49 -9.89
N PRO A 297 1.17 14.42 -10.59
CA PRO A 297 0.65 14.93 -11.86
C PRO A 297 0.54 13.78 -12.85
N VAL A 298 -0.53 13.74 -13.64
CA VAL A 298 -0.71 12.69 -14.66
C VAL A 298 0.42 12.76 -15.69
N ALA A 299 0.89 11.61 -16.18
CA ALA A 299 2.06 11.55 -17.06
C ALA A 299 1.88 12.36 -18.36
N ALA A 300 0.65 12.47 -18.86
CA ALA A 300 0.32 13.29 -20.03
C ALA A 300 0.61 14.79 -19.86
N ASP A 301 0.59 15.29 -18.62
CA ASP A 301 0.81 16.71 -18.31
C ASP A 301 2.29 17.00 -17.98
N VAL A 302 3.08 15.97 -17.69
CA VAL A 302 4.54 16.08 -17.45
C VAL A 302 5.27 15.82 -18.76
N ARG A 303 5.55 16.85 -19.56
CA ARG A 303 6.26 16.69 -20.85
C ARG A 303 7.72 17.14 -20.78
N GLU A 304 7.97 18.33 -20.24
CA GLU A 304 9.32 18.91 -20.18
C GLU A 304 10.20 18.25 -19.11
N ASP A 305 9.61 17.88 -17.97
CA ASP A 305 10.30 17.24 -16.85
C ASP A 305 10.35 15.70 -16.95
N ARG A 306 10.15 15.12 -18.14
CA ARG A 306 10.31 13.66 -18.31
C ARG A 306 11.78 13.27 -18.20
N ALA A 307 12.05 12.17 -17.51
CA ALA A 307 13.33 11.51 -17.66
C ALA A 307 13.39 10.78 -19.01
N THR A 308 14.54 10.88 -19.67
CA THR A 308 14.80 10.12 -20.89
C THR A 308 14.99 8.64 -20.56
N LEU A 309 14.70 7.76 -21.53
CA LEU A 309 14.94 6.32 -21.36
C LEU A 309 16.41 6.01 -21.07
N ALA A 310 17.35 6.80 -21.59
CA ALA A 310 18.77 6.67 -21.31
C ALA A 310 19.09 6.94 -19.83
N GLU A 311 18.48 7.97 -19.23
CA GLU A 311 18.65 8.27 -17.80
C GLU A 311 18.04 7.15 -16.93
N VAL A 312 16.87 6.63 -17.30
CA VAL A 312 16.21 5.55 -16.56
C VAL A 312 16.99 4.25 -16.64
N THR A 313 17.35 3.82 -17.85
CA THR A 313 18.17 2.61 -18.05
C THR A 313 19.56 2.76 -17.44
N GLY A 314 20.11 3.98 -17.42
CA GLY A 314 21.34 4.32 -16.71
C GLY A 314 21.29 3.96 -15.22
N ARG A 315 20.13 4.09 -14.55
CA ARG A 315 19.93 3.70 -13.14
C ARG A 315 20.00 2.19 -12.90
N PHE A 316 19.72 1.39 -13.93
CA PHE A 316 19.73 -0.08 -13.85
C PHE A 316 20.90 -0.70 -14.62
N ALA A 317 21.77 0.11 -15.20
CA ALA A 317 22.93 -0.36 -15.93
C ALA A 317 23.85 -1.15 -14.99
N PRO A 318 24.24 -2.40 -15.35
CA PRO A 318 25.08 -3.22 -14.49
C PRO A 318 26.38 -2.50 -14.13
N LYS A 319 26.64 -2.36 -12.83
CA LYS A 319 27.87 -1.80 -12.27
C LYS A 319 28.32 -2.70 -11.14
N LEU A 320 29.61 -3.02 -11.07
CA LEU A 320 30.13 -3.76 -9.93
C LEU A 320 29.98 -2.89 -8.66
N PRO A 321 29.56 -3.47 -7.52
CA PRO A 321 29.46 -2.74 -6.27
C PRO A 321 30.80 -2.09 -5.95
N SER A 322 30.79 -0.78 -5.74
CA SER A 322 31.95 -0.06 -5.24
C SER A 322 31.88 0.06 -3.73
N PHE A 323 32.97 -0.32 -3.08
CA PHE A 323 33.22 -0.14 -1.66
C PHE A 323 34.31 0.93 -1.43
N SER A 324 34.43 1.88 -2.36
CA SER A 324 35.22 3.10 -2.16
C SER A 324 34.32 4.23 -1.69
N THR A 325 34.68 4.90 -0.59
CA THR A 325 33.97 6.06 -0.06
C THR A 325 34.79 7.33 -0.28
N PRO A 326 34.18 8.50 -0.56
CA PRO A 326 34.88 9.77 -0.51
C PRO A 326 35.37 10.06 0.91
N ARG A 327 36.37 10.96 1.03
CA ARG A 327 36.78 11.49 2.33
C ARG A 327 35.65 12.34 2.91
N ILE A 328 35.51 12.35 4.24
CA ILE A 328 34.46 13.11 4.92
C ILE A 328 34.62 14.60 4.64
N ASP A 329 35.84 15.13 4.61
CA ASP A 329 36.09 16.55 4.31
C ASP A 329 35.61 16.94 2.92
N ASP A 330 35.86 16.10 1.90
CA ASP A 330 35.40 16.32 0.53
C ASP A 330 33.86 16.28 0.44
N LEU A 331 33.24 15.37 1.19
CA LEU A 331 31.79 15.25 1.28
C LEU A 331 31.16 16.48 1.94
N LEU A 332 31.70 16.91 3.09
CA LEU A 332 31.21 18.08 3.82
C LEU A 332 31.40 19.36 3.00
N ALA A 333 32.50 19.48 2.26
CA ALA A 333 32.76 20.61 1.36
C ALA A 333 31.82 20.62 0.14
N ALA A 334 31.43 19.44 -0.36
CA ALA A 334 30.54 19.33 -1.51
C ALA A 334 29.07 19.59 -1.15
N ALA A 335 28.65 19.19 0.05
CA ALA A 335 27.25 19.09 0.40
C ALA A 335 26.61 20.45 0.74
N ALA A 336 25.42 20.71 0.20
CA ALA A 336 24.72 21.98 0.38
C ALA A 336 24.21 22.18 1.82
N PRO A 337 23.98 23.43 2.29
CA PRO A 337 23.40 23.67 3.62
C PRO A 337 22.16 22.81 3.87
N ILE A 338 21.95 22.31 5.08
CA ILE A 338 20.82 21.40 5.38
C ILE A 338 19.45 22.07 5.15
N THR A 339 19.43 23.40 5.14
CA THR A 339 18.26 24.23 4.83
C THR A 339 17.96 24.33 3.34
N ASP A 340 18.92 23.99 2.47
CA ASP A 340 18.76 24.03 1.02
C ASP A 340 18.24 22.68 0.50
N THR A 341 16.93 22.49 0.63
CA THR A 341 16.23 21.27 0.20
C THR A 341 16.14 21.09 -1.32
N LEU A 342 16.54 22.08 -2.11
CA LEU A 342 16.51 22.06 -3.58
C LEU A 342 17.88 21.84 -4.20
N ALA A 343 18.93 21.74 -3.37
CA ALA A 343 20.27 21.55 -3.86
C ALA A 343 20.42 20.22 -4.62
N VAL A 344 21.00 20.31 -5.81
CA VAL A 344 21.38 19.13 -6.60
C VAL A 344 22.59 18.47 -5.94
N ARG A 345 22.46 17.17 -5.64
CA ARG A 345 23.57 16.39 -5.09
C ARG A 345 24.78 16.40 -6.02
N LYS A 346 25.97 16.54 -5.43
CA LYS A 346 27.25 16.47 -6.15
C LYS A 346 27.83 15.06 -6.13
N GLN A 347 28.86 14.83 -6.95
CA GLN A 347 29.48 13.51 -7.11
C GLN A 347 29.91 12.82 -5.81
N PRO A 348 30.51 13.51 -4.81
CA PRO A 348 30.84 12.86 -3.53
C PRO A 348 29.60 12.37 -2.78
N GLU A 349 28.46 13.08 -2.85
CA GLU A 349 27.21 12.66 -2.22
C GLU A 349 26.63 11.41 -2.90
N TYR A 350 26.69 11.33 -4.23
CA TYR A 350 26.32 10.11 -4.95
C TYR A 350 27.20 8.92 -4.57
N GLN A 351 28.53 9.09 -4.52
CA GLN A 351 29.44 8.02 -4.10
C GLN A 351 29.19 7.57 -2.66
N TRP A 352 28.90 8.51 -1.76
CA TRP A 352 28.53 8.22 -0.38
C TRP A 352 27.27 7.35 -0.31
N SER A 353 26.22 7.77 -1.02
CA SER A 353 24.94 7.06 -1.09
C SER A 353 25.09 5.67 -1.74
N GLU A 354 25.77 5.55 -2.88
CA GLU A 354 25.99 4.26 -3.56
C GLU A 354 26.70 3.25 -2.67
N PHE A 355 27.79 3.64 -2.00
CA PHE A 355 28.46 2.76 -1.03
C PHE A 355 27.49 2.31 0.07
N ASN A 356 26.65 3.21 0.58
CA ASN A 356 25.68 2.90 1.65
C ASN A 356 24.72 1.81 1.19
N HIS A 357 24.18 1.96 -0.02
CA HIS A 357 23.29 0.98 -0.63
C HIS A 357 24.01 -0.34 -0.91
N HIS A 358 25.26 -0.33 -1.42
CA HIS A 358 26.01 -1.56 -1.69
C HIS A 358 26.30 -2.38 -0.42
N VAL A 359 26.73 -1.73 0.67
CA VAL A 359 26.99 -2.40 1.96
C VAL A 359 25.69 -2.89 2.58
N ALA A 360 24.63 -2.08 2.57
CA ALA A 360 23.31 -2.53 3.01
C ALA A 360 22.82 -3.72 2.19
N GLY A 361 23.04 -3.69 0.87
CA GLY A 361 22.75 -4.78 -0.06
C GLY A 361 23.48 -6.05 0.28
N LEU A 362 24.77 -6.00 0.65
CA LEU A 362 25.53 -7.18 1.10
C LEU A 362 24.88 -7.86 2.32
N PHE A 363 24.48 -7.06 3.32
CA PHE A 363 23.79 -7.59 4.51
C PHE A 363 22.45 -8.21 4.14
N VAL A 364 21.58 -7.50 3.43
CA VAL A 364 20.23 -7.95 3.08
C VAL A 364 20.27 -9.15 2.12
N PHE A 365 21.18 -9.15 1.15
CA PHE A 365 21.39 -10.27 0.23
C PHE A 365 21.82 -11.53 0.97
N SER A 366 22.76 -11.40 1.91
CA SER A 366 23.20 -12.50 2.77
C SER A 366 22.06 -13.04 3.64
N MET A 367 21.22 -12.16 4.20
CA MET A 367 20.03 -12.57 4.94
C MET A 367 19.07 -13.39 4.06
N GLY A 368 18.80 -12.92 2.83
CA GLY A 368 17.95 -13.63 1.87
C GLY A 368 18.48 -15.01 1.50
N LEU A 369 19.79 -15.13 1.22
CA LEU A 369 20.43 -16.43 0.95
C LEU A 369 20.34 -17.39 2.15
N LEU A 370 20.58 -16.88 3.37
CA LEU A 370 20.45 -17.69 4.58
C LEU A 370 19.00 -18.11 4.83
N ALA A 371 18.02 -17.25 4.56
CA ALA A 371 16.60 -17.60 4.62
C ALA A 371 16.27 -18.73 3.61
N LEU A 372 16.80 -18.68 2.39
CA LEU A 372 16.64 -19.76 1.41
C LEU A 372 17.27 -21.09 1.88
N VAL A 373 18.43 -21.02 2.53
CA VAL A 373 19.10 -22.19 3.11
C VAL A 373 18.29 -22.76 4.29
N GLU A 374 17.77 -21.91 5.16
CA GLU A 374 16.93 -22.30 6.29
C GLU A 374 15.67 -23.05 5.83
N LEU A 375 15.00 -22.56 4.79
CA LEU A 375 13.79 -23.19 4.22
C LEU A 375 14.02 -24.60 3.67
N ARG A 376 15.27 -24.99 3.40
CA ARG A 376 15.62 -26.38 3.01
C ARG A 376 15.68 -27.33 4.21
N GLY A 377 15.69 -26.82 5.43
CA GLY A 377 15.69 -27.61 6.68
C GLY A 377 17.00 -28.35 6.99
N ARG A 378 18.03 -28.24 6.13
CA ARG A 378 19.30 -28.98 6.28
C ARG A 378 20.32 -28.27 7.18
N SER A 379 20.20 -26.96 7.37
CA SER A 379 21.20 -26.14 8.06
C SER A 379 20.55 -25.35 9.20
N ARG A 380 20.52 -25.95 10.40
CA ARG A 380 19.87 -25.34 11.58
C ARG A 380 20.49 -24.01 12.01
N TRP A 381 21.74 -23.72 11.65
CA TRP A 381 22.40 -22.46 11.97
C TRP A 381 21.88 -21.29 11.12
N ALA A 382 21.31 -21.54 9.93
CA ALA A 382 20.84 -20.50 9.02
C ALA A 382 19.67 -19.68 9.59
N ARG A 383 18.91 -20.24 10.55
CA ARG A 383 17.84 -19.53 11.29
C ARG A 383 18.29 -18.30 12.06
N HIS A 384 19.60 -18.11 12.22
CA HIS A 384 20.20 -16.98 12.91
C HIS A 384 20.50 -15.79 11.98
N TRP A 385 20.09 -15.85 10.70
CA TRP A 385 20.20 -14.74 9.77
C TRP A 385 19.70 -13.38 10.28
N PRO A 386 18.67 -13.25 11.16
CA PRO A 386 18.24 -11.94 11.63
C PRO A 386 19.32 -11.20 12.43
N LEU A 387 20.34 -11.89 12.96
CA LEU A 387 21.46 -11.24 13.63
C LEU A 387 22.29 -10.36 12.70
N LEU A 388 22.25 -10.60 11.38
CA LEU A 388 22.89 -9.71 10.41
C LEU A 388 22.29 -8.29 10.43
N PHE A 389 21.04 -8.12 10.89
CA PHE A 389 20.46 -6.79 11.08
C PHE A 389 21.22 -5.98 12.14
N LEU A 390 21.87 -6.61 13.11
CA LEU A 390 22.71 -5.89 14.09
C LEU A 390 23.97 -5.32 13.41
N GLY A 391 24.57 -6.07 12.49
CA GLY A 391 25.68 -5.57 11.66
C GLY A 391 25.24 -4.42 10.76
N LEU A 392 24.08 -4.55 10.10
CA LEU A 392 23.48 -3.47 9.32
C LEU A 392 23.17 -2.25 10.18
N ALA A 393 22.57 -2.42 11.36
CA ALA A 393 22.24 -1.33 12.27
C ALA A 393 23.49 -0.59 12.76
N ALA A 394 24.55 -1.32 13.12
CA ALA A 394 25.83 -0.71 13.47
C ALA A 394 26.39 0.11 12.30
N PHE A 395 26.38 -0.46 11.08
CA PHE A 395 26.81 0.26 9.88
C PHE A 395 26.01 1.56 9.66
N LEU A 396 24.67 1.48 9.65
CA LEU A 396 23.78 2.63 9.47
C LEU A 396 23.95 3.68 10.58
N PHE A 397 24.14 3.25 11.84
CA PHE A 397 24.39 4.15 12.98
C PHE A 397 25.59 5.07 12.75
N PHE A 398 26.66 4.54 12.17
CA PHE A 398 27.86 5.33 11.92
C PHE A 398 27.76 6.19 10.66
N ARG A 399 27.00 5.75 9.64
CA ARG A 399 27.21 6.22 8.26
C ARG A 399 25.98 6.86 7.60
N ASN A 400 24.81 6.85 8.22
CA ASN A 400 23.63 7.51 7.67
C ASN A 400 23.78 9.03 7.59
N ASP A 401 24.39 9.63 8.62
CA ASP A 401 24.43 11.08 8.80
C ASP A 401 25.88 11.59 8.80
N PRO A 402 26.48 11.89 7.63
CA PRO A 402 27.90 12.28 7.54
C PRO A 402 28.22 13.60 8.26
N ARG A 403 27.21 14.43 8.52
CA ARG A 403 27.34 15.72 9.22
C ARG A 403 27.20 15.61 10.74
N ALA A 404 26.70 14.49 11.23
CA ALA A 404 26.45 14.26 12.65
C ALA A 404 27.53 13.38 13.26
N TRP A 405 27.69 13.49 14.58
CA TRP A 405 28.52 12.57 15.35
C TRP A 405 28.20 11.11 15.03
N PRO A 406 29.19 10.21 14.91
CA PRO A 406 30.61 10.44 15.21
C PRO A 406 31.47 10.89 14.03
N LEU A 407 30.90 11.03 12.83
CA LEU A 407 31.68 11.34 11.62
C LEU A 407 31.82 12.84 11.37
N GLY A 408 30.75 13.59 11.58
CA GLY A 408 30.69 15.01 11.27
C GLY A 408 30.87 15.90 12.51
N PRO A 409 30.91 17.22 12.28
CA PRO A 409 31.20 18.19 13.33
C PRO A 409 30.04 18.41 14.31
N ALA A 410 28.79 18.11 13.93
CA ALA A 410 27.64 18.35 14.80
C ALA A 410 27.61 17.36 15.97
N GLY A 411 27.40 17.88 17.18
CA GLY A 411 27.38 17.07 18.40
C GLY A 411 26.23 16.07 18.42
N PHE A 412 26.35 14.99 19.22
CA PHE A 412 25.32 13.94 19.30
C PHE A 412 23.93 14.52 19.63
N TRP A 413 23.81 15.27 20.73
CA TRP A 413 22.52 15.84 21.17
C TRP A 413 22.02 16.95 20.25
N GLU A 414 22.91 17.76 19.70
CA GLU A 414 22.58 18.81 18.73
C GLU A 414 21.96 18.21 17.47
N SER A 415 22.57 17.14 16.95
CA SER A 415 22.08 16.48 15.74
C SER A 415 20.70 15.83 15.91
N MET A 416 20.31 15.42 17.12
CA MET A 416 18.99 14.83 17.40
C MET A 416 17.84 15.84 17.29
N LEU A 417 18.14 17.14 17.25
CA LEU A 417 17.15 18.19 16.98
C LEU A 417 16.81 18.31 15.49
N LEU A 418 17.65 17.75 14.62
CA LEU A 418 17.40 17.71 13.18
C LEU A 418 16.44 16.55 12.87
N PRO A 419 15.28 16.81 12.25
CA PRO A 419 14.27 15.78 11.98
C PRO A 419 14.82 14.58 11.20
N ASP A 420 15.67 14.81 10.21
CA ASP A 420 16.21 13.77 9.33
C ASP A 420 17.15 12.83 10.09
N VAL A 421 18.04 13.39 10.93
CA VAL A 421 18.95 12.61 11.78
C VAL A 421 18.15 11.83 12.82
N LEU A 422 17.18 12.46 13.49
CA LEU A 422 16.33 11.78 14.45
C LEU A 422 15.58 10.60 13.80
N GLN A 423 15.03 10.81 12.60
CA GLN A 423 14.38 9.76 11.82
C GLN A 423 15.33 8.61 11.51
N HIS A 424 16.55 8.89 11.04
CA HIS A 424 17.55 7.86 10.77
C HIS A 424 17.92 7.06 12.02
N ARG A 425 18.05 7.72 13.17
CA ARG A 425 18.42 7.08 14.44
C ARG A 425 17.30 6.22 15.00
N LEU A 426 16.06 6.68 14.89
CA LEU A 426 14.87 5.88 15.20
C LEU A 426 14.76 4.66 14.27
N ALA A 427 15.07 4.82 12.98
CA ALA A 427 15.10 3.70 12.03
C ALA A 427 16.18 2.67 12.41
N VAL A 428 17.38 3.10 12.81
CA VAL A 428 18.43 2.20 13.32
C VAL A 428 17.95 1.44 14.57
N ALA A 429 17.33 2.14 15.53
CA ALA A 429 16.79 1.50 16.73
C ALA A 429 15.70 0.47 16.38
N LEU A 430 14.84 0.77 15.40
CA LEU A 430 13.84 -0.15 14.88
C LEU A 430 14.47 -1.39 14.24
N VAL A 431 15.56 -1.24 13.47
CA VAL A 431 16.29 -2.38 12.88
C VAL A 431 16.90 -3.28 13.97
N VAL A 432 17.46 -2.69 15.04
CA VAL A 432 17.97 -3.47 16.20
C VAL A 432 16.83 -4.23 16.88
N ALA A 433 15.71 -3.56 17.13
CA ALA A 433 14.53 -4.19 17.72
C ALA A 433 14.01 -5.34 16.85
N LEU A 434 13.95 -5.14 15.53
CA LEU A 434 13.55 -6.16 14.55
C LEU A 434 14.51 -7.35 14.56
N ALA A 435 15.82 -7.10 14.63
CA ALA A 435 16.85 -8.13 14.72
C ALA A 435 16.62 -9.04 15.93
N ALA A 436 16.51 -8.44 17.12
CA ALA A 436 16.31 -9.14 18.38
C ALA A 436 14.97 -9.90 18.38
N PHE A 437 13.91 -9.24 17.90
CA PHE A 437 12.57 -9.79 17.86
C PHE A 437 12.45 -10.98 16.90
N GLU A 438 12.82 -10.81 15.63
CA GLU A 438 12.71 -11.88 14.62
C GLU A 438 13.63 -13.06 14.98
N TRP A 439 14.81 -12.78 15.53
CA TRP A 439 15.68 -13.83 16.06
C TRP A 439 15.03 -14.59 17.22
N ALA A 440 14.40 -13.89 18.17
CA ALA A 440 13.71 -14.51 19.30
C ALA A 440 12.51 -15.39 18.85
N VAL A 441 11.76 -14.94 17.84
CA VAL A 441 10.69 -15.73 17.21
C VAL A 441 11.26 -16.99 16.55
N ARG A 442 12.27 -16.86 15.68
CA ARG A 442 12.85 -18.00 14.94
C ARG A 442 13.55 -19.03 15.82
N THR A 443 14.07 -18.61 16.96
CA THR A 443 14.75 -19.49 17.92
C THR A 443 13.80 -20.09 18.96
N GLY A 444 12.49 -19.78 18.90
CA GLY A 444 11.50 -20.31 19.83
C GLY A 444 11.60 -19.74 21.25
N ARG A 445 12.27 -18.58 21.40
CA ARG A 445 12.30 -17.82 22.67
C ARG A 445 10.97 -17.10 22.89
N LEU A 446 10.36 -16.60 21.81
CA LEU A 446 8.98 -16.12 21.78
C LEU A 446 8.09 -17.20 21.18
N ARG A 447 7.31 -17.87 22.04
CA ARG A 447 6.52 -19.06 21.65
C ARG A 447 5.07 -18.76 21.26
N ALA A 448 4.54 -17.60 21.64
CA ALA A 448 3.16 -17.27 21.29
C ALA A 448 3.05 -17.09 19.76
N PRO A 449 2.10 -17.77 19.08
CA PRO A 449 2.03 -17.81 17.63
C PRO A 449 1.79 -16.43 16.99
N GLY A 450 1.21 -15.49 17.74
CA GLY A 450 1.00 -14.11 17.31
C GLY A 450 2.29 -13.38 16.90
N TRP A 451 3.42 -13.69 17.56
CA TRP A 451 4.68 -12.99 17.32
C TRP A 451 5.26 -13.24 15.93
N ALA A 452 4.99 -14.40 15.32
CA ALA A 452 5.47 -14.71 13.98
C ALA A 452 4.89 -13.81 12.88
N TYR A 453 3.77 -13.11 13.16
CA TYR A 453 3.12 -12.23 12.20
C TYR A 453 3.67 -10.80 12.19
N VAL A 454 4.51 -10.41 13.15
CA VAL A 454 5.03 -9.04 13.22
C VAL A 454 5.94 -8.74 12.03
N PHE A 455 6.91 -9.61 11.72
CA PHE A 455 7.80 -9.43 10.57
C PHE A 455 7.05 -9.29 9.23
N PRO A 456 6.15 -10.19 8.83
CA PRO A 456 5.42 -10.03 7.57
C PRO A 456 4.54 -8.77 7.54
N LEU A 457 3.91 -8.39 8.66
CA LEU A 457 3.12 -7.16 8.72
C LEU A 457 3.99 -5.91 8.59
N LEU A 458 5.17 -5.89 9.21
CA LEU A 458 6.12 -4.79 9.07
C LEU A 458 6.65 -4.69 7.63
N CYS A 459 6.93 -5.82 6.97
CA CYS A 459 7.33 -5.82 5.55
C CYS A 459 6.20 -5.29 4.65
N ALA A 460 4.97 -5.75 4.86
CA ALA A 460 3.81 -5.28 4.09
C ALA A 460 3.51 -3.79 4.32
N ALA A 461 3.55 -3.35 5.59
CA ALA A 461 3.32 -1.95 5.95
C ALA A 461 4.45 -1.04 5.46
N GLY A 462 5.72 -1.45 5.65
CA GLY A 462 6.89 -0.71 5.17
C GLY A 462 6.93 -0.64 3.64
N GLY A 463 6.59 -1.73 2.95
CA GLY A 463 6.46 -1.76 1.50
C GLY A 463 5.33 -0.85 1.00
N ALA A 464 4.14 -0.93 1.60
CA ALA A 464 3.04 -0.03 1.27
C ALA A 464 3.40 1.44 1.55
N LEU A 465 4.08 1.72 2.66
CA LEU A 465 4.52 3.05 3.03
C LEU A 465 5.52 3.61 2.00
N LEU A 466 6.52 2.80 1.61
CA LEU A 466 7.51 3.16 0.60
C LEU A 466 6.86 3.49 -0.75
N LEU A 467 5.82 2.73 -1.14
CA LEU A 467 5.04 3.02 -2.35
C LEU A 467 4.12 4.25 -2.21
N THR A 468 3.83 4.70 -0.99
CA THR A 468 3.05 5.93 -0.73
C THR A 468 3.89 7.17 -0.48
N HIS A 469 5.20 7.00 -0.37
CA HIS A 469 6.12 8.08 -0.09
C HIS A 469 6.57 8.71 -1.41
N SER A 470 5.75 9.60 -1.98
CA SER A 470 6.09 10.38 -3.17
C SER A 470 6.31 11.85 -2.82
N HIS A 471 7.40 12.43 -3.30
CA HIS A 471 7.82 13.79 -2.98
C HIS A 471 7.38 14.87 -3.99
N ALA A 472 6.54 14.54 -4.98
CA ALA A 472 6.21 15.39 -6.13
C ALA A 472 5.63 16.77 -5.80
N LEU A 473 6.50 17.70 -5.41
CA LEU A 473 6.17 19.10 -5.22
C LEU A 473 7.13 20.00 -6.01
N PHE A 474 8.41 19.63 -6.13
CA PHE A 474 9.43 20.44 -6.82
C PHE A 474 10.46 19.53 -7.51
N ASN A 475 10.79 19.78 -8.79
CA ASN A 475 11.76 18.99 -9.60
C ASN A 475 11.34 17.52 -9.85
N LEU A 476 10.24 17.35 -10.59
CA LEU A 476 9.59 16.05 -10.88
C LEU A 476 10.55 15.01 -11.47
N LYS A 477 11.49 15.42 -12.33
CA LYS A 477 12.45 14.52 -12.96
C LYS A 477 13.42 13.91 -11.95
N ALA A 478 14.01 14.74 -11.09
CA ALA A 478 15.00 14.27 -10.11
C ALA A 478 14.35 13.30 -9.10
N GLU A 479 13.16 13.63 -8.63
CA GLU A 479 12.41 12.77 -7.72
C GLU A 479 11.99 11.45 -8.37
N PHE A 480 11.52 11.50 -9.63
CA PHE A 480 11.22 10.30 -10.39
C PHE A 480 12.45 9.37 -10.53
N LEU A 481 13.63 9.92 -10.80
CA LEU A 481 14.87 9.12 -10.92
C LEU A 481 15.28 8.44 -9.61
N VAL A 482 14.86 8.97 -8.47
CA VAL A 482 14.98 8.29 -7.18
C VAL A 482 13.86 7.25 -7.04
N GLU A 483 12.61 7.63 -7.29
CA GLU A 483 11.43 6.77 -7.15
C GLU A 483 11.54 5.49 -7.99
N VAL A 484 12.04 5.58 -9.22
CA VAL A 484 12.13 4.44 -10.14
C VAL A 484 13.01 3.31 -9.59
N THR A 485 14.02 3.63 -8.79
CA THR A 485 14.89 2.63 -8.15
C THR A 485 14.30 2.08 -6.84
N HIS A 486 13.45 2.85 -6.16
CA HIS A 486 12.84 2.48 -4.88
C HIS A 486 11.51 1.72 -5.04
N ALA A 487 10.73 2.01 -6.08
CA ALA A 487 9.45 1.34 -6.34
C ALA A 487 9.59 -0.20 -6.41
N PRO A 488 10.60 -0.79 -7.09
CA PRO A 488 10.83 -2.23 -7.05
C PRO A 488 11.06 -2.79 -5.63
N LEU A 489 11.77 -2.05 -4.77
CA LEU A 489 11.99 -2.44 -3.37
C LEU A 489 10.68 -2.49 -2.60
N GLY A 490 9.81 -1.48 -2.79
CA GLY A 490 8.47 -1.42 -2.18
C GLY A 490 7.58 -2.58 -2.63
N VAL A 491 7.56 -2.87 -3.93
CA VAL A 491 6.82 -4.02 -4.48
C VAL A 491 7.32 -5.34 -3.88
N LEU A 492 8.65 -5.57 -3.85
CA LEU A 492 9.22 -6.78 -3.26
C LEU A 492 8.92 -6.87 -1.76
N ALA A 493 8.95 -5.78 -1.01
CA ALA A 493 8.59 -5.76 0.41
C ALA A 493 7.13 -6.18 0.67
N VAL A 494 6.20 -5.74 -0.19
CA VAL A 494 4.80 -6.19 -0.17
C VAL A 494 4.71 -7.70 -0.42
N PHE A 495 5.43 -8.21 -1.43
CA PHE A 495 5.48 -9.65 -1.70
C PHE A 495 6.10 -10.45 -0.56
N ILE A 496 7.17 -9.95 0.08
CA ILE A 496 7.79 -10.57 1.26
C ILE A 496 6.75 -10.70 2.37
N GLY A 497 6.04 -9.61 2.68
CA GLY A 497 5.03 -9.58 3.73
C GLY A 497 3.91 -10.60 3.52
N TRP A 498 3.24 -10.55 2.38
CA TRP A 498 2.07 -11.41 2.13
C TRP A 498 2.44 -12.86 1.81
N ALA A 499 3.59 -13.13 1.18
CA ALA A 499 4.03 -14.51 0.98
C ALA A 499 4.51 -15.16 2.29
N ARG A 500 5.17 -14.40 3.19
CA ARG A 500 5.50 -14.90 4.53
C ARG A 500 4.25 -15.09 5.40
N TRP A 501 3.25 -14.20 5.29
CA TRP A 501 1.94 -14.40 5.93
C TRP A 501 1.30 -15.74 5.51
N LEU A 502 1.28 -16.01 4.20
CA LEU A 502 0.73 -17.26 3.66
C LEU A 502 1.52 -18.49 4.09
N GLU A 503 2.85 -18.43 4.11
CA GLU A 503 3.67 -19.54 4.58
C GLU A 503 3.35 -19.93 6.03
N LEU A 504 3.14 -18.95 6.91
CA LEU A 504 2.81 -19.18 8.31
C LEU A 504 1.40 -19.74 8.51
N ARG A 505 0.45 -19.38 7.64
CA ARG A 505 -0.94 -19.82 7.72
C ARG A 505 -1.19 -21.19 7.07
N LEU A 506 -0.50 -21.48 5.96
CA LEU A 506 -0.75 -22.69 5.18
C LEU A 506 -0.09 -23.92 5.83
N PRO A 507 -0.76 -25.08 5.86
CA PRO A 507 -0.12 -26.33 6.23
C PRO A 507 0.82 -26.81 5.11
N ALA A 508 1.82 -27.61 5.47
CA ALA A 508 2.64 -28.31 4.49
C ALA A 508 1.78 -29.28 3.65
N PRO A 509 2.03 -29.42 2.33
CA PRO A 509 3.12 -28.83 1.56
C PRO A 509 2.82 -27.43 0.96
N ASN A 510 1.62 -26.88 1.18
CA ASN A 510 1.16 -25.65 0.53
C ASN A 510 1.93 -24.40 0.97
N ASN A 511 2.57 -24.42 2.14
CA ASN A 511 3.45 -23.35 2.61
C ASN A 511 4.77 -23.22 1.85
N ARG A 512 5.21 -24.26 1.13
CA ARG A 512 6.54 -24.29 0.49
C ARG A 512 6.70 -23.22 -0.60
N VAL A 513 5.66 -22.98 -1.40
CA VAL A 513 5.72 -21.99 -2.48
C VAL A 513 5.78 -20.57 -1.93
N PRO A 514 4.86 -20.12 -1.05
CA PRO A 514 4.98 -18.82 -0.40
C PRO A 514 6.31 -18.64 0.35
N GLY A 515 6.79 -19.70 1.02
CA GLY A 515 8.11 -19.71 1.66
C GLY A 515 9.25 -19.33 0.71
N ARG A 516 9.30 -19.96 -0.48
CA ARG A 516 10.30 -19.61 -1.51
C ARG A 516 10.11 -18.20 -2.05
N VAL A 517 8.85 -17.77 -2.28
CA VAL A 517 8.55 -16.45 -2.85
C VAL A 517 9.09 -15.33 -1.94
N TRP A 518 8.81 -15.34 -0.64
CA TRP A 518 9.31 -14.26 0.22
C TRP A 518 10.84 -14.28 0.35
N ALA A 519 11.47 -15.46 0.45
CA ALA A 519 12.91 -15.55 0.60
C ALA A 519 13.67 -15.14 -0.68
N VAL A 520 13.14 -15.48 -1.86
CA VAL A 520 13.65 -14.98 -3.14
C VAL A 520 13.45 -13.47 -3.23
N ALA A 521 12.25 -12.95 -2.93
CA ALA A 521 11.99 -11.51 -2.95
C ALA A 521 12.92 -10.75 -2.00
N PHE A 522 13.18 -11.29 -0.81
CA PHE A 522 14.11 -10.70 0.15
C PHE A 522 15.56 -10.70 -0.35
N THR A 523 15.98 -11.77 -1.03
CA THR A 523 17.28 -11.83 -1.71
C THR A 523 17.37 -10.79 -2.84
N LEU A 524 16.30 -10.61 -3.62
CA LEU A 524 16.25 -9.64 -4.70
C LEU A 524 16.31 -8.19 -4.20
N VAL A 525 15.71 -7.87 -3.05
CA VAL A 525 15.90 -6.56 -2.39
C VAL A 525 17.39 -6.32 -2.12
N GLY A 526 18.08 -7.31 -1.56
CA GLY A 526 19.53 -7.23 -1.34
C GLY A 526 20.33 -7.07 -2.63
N ALA A 527 19.95 -7.78 -3.69
CA ALA A 527 20.59 -7.65 -5.00
C ALA A 527 20.38 -6.26 -5.62
N LEU A 528 19.17 -5.71 -5.56
CA LEU A 528 18.87 -4.36 -6.06
C LEU A 528 19.68 -3.29 -5.32
N LEU A 529 19.84 -3.43 -4.00
CA LEU A 529 20.70 -2.54 -3.20
C LEU A 529 22.19 -2.74 -3.53
N LEU A 530 22.62 -3.99 -3.74
CA LEU A 530 24.01 -4.31 -4.05
C LEU A 530 24.47 -3.78 -5.41
N PHE A 531 23.55 -3.67 -6.37
CA PHE A 531 23.81 -3.11 -7.70
C PHE A 531 23.17 -1.74 -7.90
N TYR A 532 22.84 -1.05 -6.80
CA TYR A 532 22.18 0.25 -6.83
C TYR A 532 23.07 1.32 -7.47
N ARG A 533 22.44 2.21 -8.24
CA ARG A 533 23.13 3.31 -8.91
C ARG A 533 22.32 4.59 -8.83
N GLU A 534 22.98 5.64 -8.36
CA GLU A 534 22.37 6.96 -8.19
C GLU A 534 22.92 8.01 -9.17
N GLY A 535 24.13 7.79 -9.72
CA GLY A 535 24.82 8.72 -10.62
C GLY A 535 24.68 8.41 -12.10
#